data_AF-A0A1F3M487-F1
#
_entry.id   AF-A0A1F3M487-F1
#
_cell.length_a   1.000
_cell.length_b   1.000
_cell.length_c   1.000
_cell.angle_alpha   90.00
_cell.angle_beta   90.00
_cell.angle_gamma   90.00
#
_symmetry.space_group_name_H-M   'P 1'
#
loop_
_entity.id
_entity.type
_entity.pdbx_description
1 polymer ?
#
loop_
_entity_poly.entity_id
_entity_poly.type
_entity_poly.pdbx_seq_one_letter_code
_entity_poly.pdbx_strand_id
1 'polypeptide(L)'
;MYLIKRHQNKLINSGFQARFLVPIVFLLLVVSCDPASGPDFKRDKELRLQIKPVLLIENESISQKDIAAMINSSTIRKGGYVAIIPTSAIAEDQNANKLSDLFYNQKVEAVHILIFKPQSAIMNTDVLTIENATILCLLDGDTENFVGMAAYPVLKSAILNAYKKGTLLVMNGKACLLSDDPYFTFGEKTILGKID
;
A
#
# COMPACT_ATOMS: atom_id res chain seq x y z
N MET A 1 24.75 57.24 -72.87
CA MET A 1 23.51 58.04 -72.81
C MET A 1 23.01 57.96 -71.36
N TYR A 2 23.72 58.54 -70.40
CA TYR A 2 23.64 59.94 -69.91
C TYR A 2 22.26 60.24 -69.31
N LEU A 3 22.09 60.73 -68.07
CA LEU A 3 22.95 61.31 -67.02
C LEU A 3 21.98 61.59 -65.83
N ILE A 4 22.29 61.52 -64.53
CA ILE A 4 22.87 62.64 -63.73
C ILE A 4 22.73 62.31 -62.21
N LYS A 5 23.85 62.49 -61.47
CA LYS A 5 24.04 63.09 -60.12
C LYS A 5 23.35 62.45 -58.88
N ARG A 6 23.89 62.48 -57.66
CA ARG A 6 25.15 62.97 -57.03
C ARG A 6 25.08 62.67 -55.52
N HIS A 7 26.23 62.76 -54.86
CA HIS A 7 26.49 63.17 -53.47
C HIS A 7 26.05 62.20 -52.34
N GLN A 8 26.98 61.65 -51.56
CA GLN A 8 27.91 62.26 -50.59
C GLN A 8 27.23 62.86 -49.35
N ASN A 9 27.71 62.37 -48.20
CA ASN A 9 27.80 63.00 -46.89
C ASN A 9 26.51 63.32 -46.14
N LYS A 10 26.31 62.58 -45.04
CA LYS A 10 26.07 63.24 -43.76
C LYS A 10 26.58 62.42 -42.59
N LEU A 11 27.66 62.92 -42.02
CA LEU A 11 28.04 62.79 -40.61
C LEU A 11 26.80 62.91 -39.72
N ILE A 12 26.57 61.94 -38.83
CA ILE A 12 26.10 62.23 -37.48
C ILE A 12 26.99 61.46 -36.52
N ASN A 13 27.96 62.20 -36.03
CA ASN A 13 28.67 61.94 -34.81
C ASN A 13 27.72 62.13 -33.62
N SER A 14 28.08 61.54 -32.48
CA SER A 14 27.63 61.83 -31.10
C SER A 14 26.54 60.97 -30.45
N GLY A 15 26.86 60.57 -29.21
CA GLY A 15 25.90 60.10 -28.19
C GLY A 15 26.31 58.75 -27.58
N PHE A 16 27.43 58.63 -26.87
CA PHE A 16 27.46 58.70 -25.40
C PHE A 16 26.18 58.18 -24.72
N GLN A 17 26.13 56.87 -24.48
CA GLN A 17 25.37 56.25 -23.39
C GLN A 17 26.16 55.05 -22.89
N ALA A 18 27.07 55.32 -21.96
CA ALA A 18 27.62 54.30 -21.07
C ALA A 18 26.48 53.68 -20.27
N ARG A 19 26.20 52.39 -20.39
CA ARG A 19 25.29 51.68 -19.48
C ARG A 19 25.56 50.16 -19.46
N PHE A 20 26.06 49.71 -18.30
CA PHE A 20 25.95 48.36 -17.71
C PHE A 20 26.64 47.21 -18.46
N LEU A 21 27.85 46.75 -18.11
CA LEU A 21 28.28 46.20 -16.82
C LEU A 21 27.35 45.09 -16.31
N VAL A 22 27.28 43.96 -17.02
CA VAL A 22 26.91 42.66 -16.44
C VAL A 22 27.75 41.56 -17.12
N PRO A 23 28.77 41.03 -16.43
CA PRO A 23 28.83 39.59 -16.31
C PRO A 23 29.25 39.18 -14.90
N ILE A 24 28.39 39.37 -13.89
CA ILE A 24 28.62 38.83 -12.54
C ILE A 24 27.29 38.39 -11.94
N VAL A 25 26.65 37.38 -12.53
CA VAL A 25 25.58 36.62 -11.87
C VAL A 25 25.70 35.15 -12.27
N PHE A 26 26.85 34.54 -11.97
CA PHE A 26 27.00 33.07 -12.05
C PHE A 26 27.78 32.49 -10.87
N LEU A 27 27.80 33.19 -9.73
CA LEU A 27 28.59 32.79 -8.56
C LEU A 27 27.85 32.92 -7.21
N LEU A 28 26.54 32.68 -7.15
CA LEU A 28 25.80 32.63 -5.87
C LEU A 28 24.65 31.62 -5.87
N LEU A 29 24.93 30.35 -6.19
CA LEU A 29 24.05 29.23 -5.85
C LEU A 29 24.83 28.08 -5.22
N VAL A 30 25.65 28.41 -4.21
CA VAL A 30 25.93 27.44 -3.13
C VAL A 30 25.05 27.88 -1.98
N VAL A 31 23.78 27.45 -2.04
CA VAL A 31 22.86 27.54 -0.92
C VAL A 31 23.50 26.72 0.21
N SER A 32 23.91 27.43 1.25
CA SER A 32 24.20 26.86 2.57
C SER A 32 23.03 25.97 2.99
N CYS A 33 23.24 24.66 2.95
CA CYS A 33 22.39 23.74 3.70
C CYS A 33 23.04 23.62 5.08
N ASP A 34 22.62 24.49 6.00
CA ASP A 34 22.81 24.23 7.42
C ASP A 34 22.10 22.92 7.76
N PRO A 35 22.77 21.87 8.26
CA PRO A 35 22.07 20.85 9.00
C PRO A 35 21.70 21.49 10.33
N ALA A 36 20.53 22.14 10.35
CA ALA A 36 19.87 22.46 11.60
C ALA A 36 19.83 21.19 12.44
N SER A 37 20.59 21.22 13.53
CA SER A 37 20.55 20.26 14.62
C SER A 37 19.14 20.22 15.17
N GLY A 38 18.29 19.39 14.55
CA GLY A 38 17.02 18.95 15.11
C GLY A 38 17.29 18.05 16.31
N PRO A 39 16.42 18.08 17.33
CA PRO A 39 16.66 17.35 18.57
C PRO A 39 16.81 15.87 18.26
N ASP A 40 17.97 15.35 18.65
CA ASP A 40 18.24 14.00 19.14
C ASP A 40 17.01 13.09 19.03
N PHE A 41 16.82 12.47 17.85
CA PHE A 41 15.82 11.41 17.62
C PHE A 41 16.32 10.16 18.34
N LYS A 42 16.36 10.28 19.67
CA LYS A 42 16.53 9.18 20.60
C LYS A 42 15.36 8.26 20.38
N ARG A 43 15.67 7.16 19.70
CA ARG A 43 15.36 5.85 20.24
C ARG A 43 13.86 5.62 20.50
N ASP A 44 13.02 5.89 19.50
CA ASP A 44 11.87 5.00 19.30
C ASP A 44 12.38 3.77 18.58
N LYS A 45 13.02 2.92 19.39
CA LYS A 45 13.00 1.48 19.20
C LYS A 45 11.55 1.04 19.43
N GLU A 46 10.65 1.58 18.63
CA GLU A 46 9.28 1.15 18.49
C GLU A 46 9.41 -0.34 18.20
N LEU A 47 8.89 -1.17 19.09
CA LEU A 47 8.83 -2.60 18.89
C LEU A 47 8.13 -2.81 17.54
N ARG A 48 8.90 -2.90 16.46
CA ARG A 48 8.49 -3.61 15.26
C ARG A 48 8.35 -5.03 15.73
N LEU A 49 7.17 -5.34 16.26
CA LEU A 49 6.70 -6.69 16.40
C LEU A 49 6.99 -7.30 15.03
N GLN A 50 7.94 -8.23 14.97
CA GLN A 50 8.29 -8.92 13.73
C GLN A 50 7.12 -9.86 13.43
N ILE A 51 6.00 -9.26 13.02
CA ILE A 51 4.82 -9.99 12.58
C ILE A 51 5.26 -10.67 11.30
N LYS A 52 5.22 -11.99 11.37
CA LYS A 52 5.52 -12.88 10.26
C LYS A 52 4.46 -12.68 9.18
N PRO A 53 4.71 -13.10 7.93
CA PRO A 53 3.77 -12.89 6.83
C PRO A 53 2.42 -13.61 7.02
N VAL A 54 2.28 -14.45 8.05
CA VAL A 54 0.99 -14.98 8.50
C VAL A 54 0.73 -14.56 9.94
N LEU A 55 -0.42 -13.93 10.15
CA LEU A 55 -0.96 -13.50 11.42
C LEU A 55 -2.27 -14.22 11.72
N LEU A 56 -2.34 -14.93 12.84
CA LEU A 56 -3.54 -15.62 13.32
C LEU A 56 -4.15 -14.82 14.47
N ILE A 57 -5.43 -14.50 14.40
CA ILE A 57 -6.17 -13.76 15.44
C ILE A 57 -7.31 -14.64 15.92
N GLU A 58 -7.11 -15.32 17.04
CA GLU A 58 -8.06 -16.30 17.55
C GLU A 58 -9.29 -15.66 18.23
N ASN A 59 -9.19 -14.38 18.61
CA ASN A 59 -10.30 -13.63 19.20
C ASN A 59 -11.37 -13.28 18.15
N GLU A 60 -12.64 -13.22 18.57
CA GLU A 60 -13.78 -12.90 17.69
C GLU A 60 -13.78 -11.47 17.14
N SER A 61 -13.02 -10.53 17.73
CA SER A 61 -13.00 -9.13 17.29
C SER A 61 -11.59 -8.62 17.05
N ILE A 62 -11.39 -8.03 15.87
CA ILE A 62 -10.17 -7.33 15.50
C ILE A 62 -10.29 -5.89 16.01
N SER A 63 -9.34 -5.46 16.84
CA SER A 63 -9.34 -4.11 17.42
C SER A 63 -8.60 -3.10 16.53
N GLN A 64 -8.80 -1.81 16.80
CA GLN A 64 -8.05 -0.74 16.11
C GLN A 64 -6.53 -0.84 16.33
N LYS A 65 -6.09 -1.38 17.47
CA LYS A 65 -4.67 -1.63 17.76
C LYS A 65 -4.11 -2.73 16.87
N ASP A 66 -4.90 -3.77 16.60
CA ASP A 66 -4.49 -4.86 15.72
C ASP A 66 -4.35 -4.35 14.28
N ILE A 67 -5.26 -3.49 13.82
CA ILE A 67 -5.14 -2.85 12.49
C ILE A 67 -3.87 -2.01 12.38
N ALA A 68 -3.55 -1.21 13.40
CA ALA A 68 -2.31 -0.44 13.40
C ALA A 68 -1.08 -1.36 13.34
N ALA A 69 -1.09 -2.48 14.08
CA ALA A 69 -0.02 -3.48 14.03
C ALA A 69 0.08 -4.16 12.65
N MET A 70 -1.05 -4.50 12.01
CA MET A 70 -1.09 -5.05 10.66
C MET A 70 -0.52 -4.06 9.64
N ILE A 71 -0.94 -2.80 9.69
CA ILE A 71 -0.44 -1.75 8.78
C ILE A 71 1.07 -1.56 8.97
N ASN A 72 1.55 -1.47 10.21
CA ASN A 72 2.97 -1.24 10.50
C ASN A 72 3.87 -2.43 10.15
N SER A 73 3.33 -3.66 10.16
CA SER A 73 4.08 -4.87 9.82
C SER A 73 4.04 -5.22 8.34
N SER A 74 2.91 -4.94 7.70
CA SER A 74 2.81 -4.98 6.24
C SER A 74 3.73 -3.92 5.63
N THR A 75 4.23 -4.14 4.41
CA THR A 75 4.98 -3.13 3.66
C THR A 75 4.09 -1.99 3.14
N ILE A 76 2.96 -1.72 3.79
CA ILE A 76 2.03 -0.66 3.42
C ILE A 76 2.73 0.69 3.54
N ARG A 77 2.94 1.34 2.38
CA ARG A 77 2.95 2.80 2.33
C ARG A 77 1.50 3.25 2.52
N LYS A 78 1.26 4.37 3.20
CA LYS A 78 -0.08 5.02 3.17
C LYS A 78 -0.56 5.05 1.71
N GLY A 79 -1.66 4.35 1.44
CA GLY A 79 -2.13 4.02 0.09
C GLY A 79 -2.10 2.54 -0.34
N GLY A 80 -1.71 1.63 0.57
CA GLY A 80 -1.79 0.18 0.33
C GLY A 80 -3.22 -0.33 0.12
N TYR A 81 -3.31 -1.53 -0.46
CA TYR A 81 -4.54 -2.19 -0.86
C TYR A 81 -4.88 -3.37 0.07
N VAL A 82 -6.11 -3.42 0.58
CA VAL A 82 -6.58 -4.50 1.48
C VAL A 82 -7.69 -5.29 0.82
N ALA A 83 -7.57 -6.62 0.86
CA ALA A 83 -8.64 -7.53 0.47
C ALA A 83 -9.16 -8.29 1.69
N ILE A 84 -10.48 -8.32 1.86
CA ILE A 84 -11.18 -9.01 2.94
C ILE A 84 -12.04 -10.11 2.32
N ILE A 85 -11.87 -11.34 2.77
CA ILE A 85 -12.63 -12.50 2.35
C ILE A 85 -13.34 -13.07 3.59
N PRO A 86 -14.64 -12.79 3.79
CA PRO A 86 -15.42 -13.51 4.77
C PRO A 86 -15.69 -14.94 4.28
N THR A 87 -15.37 -15.94 5.10
CA THR A 87 -15.61 -17.35 4.75
C THR A 87 -17.09 -17.74 4.82
N SER A 88 -17.94 -16.88 5.39
CA SER A 88 -19.39 -17.08 5.51
C SER A 88 -20.16 -17.05 4.18
N ALA A 89 -19.58 -16.49 3.11
CA ALA A 89 -20.23 -16.25 1.82
C ALA A 89 -21.49 -15.35 1.87
N ILE A 90 -21.68 -14.58 2.94
CA ILE A 90 -22.81 -13.66 3.12
C ILE A 90 -22.50 -12.31 2.48
N ALA A 91 -23.40 -11.79 1.64
CA ALA A 91 -23.18 -10.54 0.90
C ALA A 91 -22.99 -9.30 1.80
N GLU A 92 -23.66 -9.26 2.95
CA GLU A 92 -23.59 -8.18 3.94
C GLU A 92 -22.96 -8.68 5.25
N ASP A 93 -21.79 -9.32 5.15
CA ASP A 93 -21.08 -9.79 6.33
C ASP A 93 -20.69 -8.62 7.25
N GLN A 94 -21.30 -8.58 8.44
CA GLN A 94 -21.11 -7.48 9.38
C GLN A 94 -19.67 -7.37 9.89
N ASN A 95 -18.94 -8.49 9.99
CA ASN A 95 -17.56 -8.49 10.45
C ASN A 95 -16.64 -7.95 9.36
N ALA A 96 -16.87 -8.32 8.10
CA ALA A 96 -16.15 -7.75 6.96
C ALA A 96 -16.37 -6.24 6.84
N ASN A 97 -17.61 -5.78 6.97
CA ASN A 97 -17.95 -4.35 6.92
C ASN A 97 -17.29 -3.56 8.05
N LYS A 98 -17.40 -4.04 9.30
CA LYS A 98 -16.73 -3.41 10.45
C LYS A 98 -15.22 -3.36 10.28
N LEU A 99 -14.61 -4.45 9.78
CA LEU A 99 -13.18 -4.49 9.54
C LEU A 99 -12.76 -3.48 8.45
N SER A 100 -13.54 -3.39 7.39
CA SER A 100 -13.34 -2.39 6.34
C SER A 100 -13.36 -0.97 6.88
N ASP A 101 -14.33 -0.64 7.74
CA ASP A 101 -14.40 0.67 8.40
C ASP A 101 -13.17 0.94 9.26
N LEU A 102 -12.66 -0.05 10.00
CA LEU A 102 -11.45 0.10 10.79
C LEU A 102 -10.20 0.39 9.92
N PHE A 103 -10.08 -0.23 8.76
CA PHE A 103 -9.00 0.07 7.80
C PHE A 103 -9.14 1.48 7.21
N TYR A 104 -10.34 1.89 6.80
CA TYR A 104 -10.58 3.24 6.30
C TYR A 104 -10.31 4.32 7.36
N ASN A 105 -10.66 4.06 8.63
CA ASN A 105 -10.35 4.95 9.74
C ASN A 105 -8.84 5.14 9.96
N GLN A 106 -8.03 4.16 9.53
CA GLN A 106 -6.56 4.25 9.53
C GLN A 106 -5.98 4.83 8.22
N LYS A 107 -6.84 5.38 7.34
CA LYS A 107 -6.48 6.02 6.08
C LYS A 107 -5.86 5.07 5.04
N VAL A 108 -6.30 3.81 5.04
CA VAL A 108 -6.07 2.90 3.91
C VAL A 108 -6.88 3.40 2.71
N GLU A 109 -6.27 3.49 1.53
CA GLU A 109 -6.91 4.11 0.34
C GLU A 109 -7.97 3.21 -0.29
N ALA A 110 -7.78 1.89 -0.24
CA ALA A 110 -8.68 0.94 -0.87
C ALA A 110 -8.82 -0.34 -0.06
N VAL A 111 -10.06 -0.68 0.26
CA VAL A 111 -10.45 -1.92 0.93
C VAL A 111 -11.56 -2.58 0.13
N HIS A 112 -11.36 -3.84 -0.25
CA HIS A 112 -12.33 -4.62 -1.02
C HIS A 112 -12.79 -5.84 -0.25
N ILE A 113 -14.10 -6.02 -0.15
CA ILE A 113 -14.72 -7.21 0.40
C ILE A 113 -15.07 -8.14 -0.77
N LEU A 114 -14.50 -9.34 -0.77
CA LEU A 114 -14.72 -10.35 -1.79
C LEU A 114 -15.59 -11.47 -1.25
N ILE A 115 -16.83 -11.56 -1.75
CA ILE A 115 -17.79 -12.58 -1.34
C ILE A 115 -17.78 -13.71 -2.36
N PHE A 116 -17.23 -14.86 -1.97
CA PHE A 116 -17.27 -16.06 -2.78
C PHE A 116 -18.44 -16.94 -2.35
N LYS A 117 -19.42 -17.10 -3.25
CA LYS A 117 -20.53 -18.04 -3.03
C LYS A 117 -20.11 -19.45 -3.45
N PRO A 118 -20.55 -20.50 -2.74
CA PRO A 118 -20.31 -21.88 -3.14
C PRO A 118 -20.70 -22.09 -4.61
N GLN A 119 -19.85 -22.83 -5.34
CA GLN A 119 -20.05 -23.20 -6.75
C GLN A 119 -20.09 -22.03 -7.75
N SER A 120 -19.84 -20.79 -7.31
CA SER A 120 -19.73 -19.65 -8.21
C SER A 120 -18.35 -19.61 -8.86
N ALA A 121 -18.30 -19.17 -10.12
CA ALA A 121 -17.04 -18.96 -10.81
C ALA A 121 -16.28 -17.78 -10.19
N ILE A 122 -14.98 -17.96 -9.99
CA ILE A 122 -14.08 -16.92 -9.51
C ILE A 122 -13.64 -16.09 -10.72
N MET A 123 -13.84 -14.78 -10.66
CA MET A 123 -13.51 -13.90 -11.77
C MET A 123 -12.01 -13.55 -11.73
N ASN A 124 -11.43 -13.27 -12.91
CA ASN A 124 -10.03 -12.84 -12.99
C ASN A 124 -9.76 -11.55 -12.19
N THR A 125 -10.76 -10.68 -12.07
CA THR A 125 -10.69 -9.47 -11.24
C THR A 125 -10.54 -9.78 -9.76
N ASP A 126 -11.16 -10.86 -9.28
CA ASP A 126 -11.04 -11.31 -7.88
C ASP A 126 -9.65 -11.90 -7.65
N VAL A 127 -9.14 -12.67 -8.61
CA VAL A 127 -7.76 -13.20 -8.56
C VAL A 127 -6.74 -12.07 -8.48
N LEU A 128 -6.86 -11.07 -9.36
CA LEU A 128 -5.96 -9.92 -9.36
C LEU A 128 -6.06 -9.10 -8.08
N THR A 129 -7.27 -8.97 -7.53
CA THR A 129 -7.50 -8.36 -6.21
C THR A 129 -6.69 -9.09 -5.15
N ILE A 130 -6.88 -10.41 -5.02
CA ILE A 130 -6.21 -11.22 -4.00
C ILE A 130 -4.68 -11.15 -4.18
N GLU A 131 -4.19 -11.37 -5.39
CA GLU A 131 -2.76 -11.48 -5.69
C GLU A 131 -1.97 -10.18 -5.51
N ASN A 132 -2.64 -9.02 -5.50
CA ASN A 132 -2.00 -7.71 -5.33
C ASN A 132 -2.35 -7.05 -3.99
N ALA A 133 -3.10 -7.76 -3.13
CA ALA A 133 -3.36 -7.34 -1.75
C ALA A 133 -2.05 -7.18 -0.99
N THR A 134 -1.91 -6.06 -0.28
CA THR A 134 -0.80 -5.90 0.68
C THR A 134 -1.13 -6.58 2.00
N ILE A 135 -2.41 -6.53 2.39
CA ILE A 135 -2.99 -7.34 3.47
C ILE A 135 -4.16 -8.11 2.89
N LEU A 136 -4.18 -9.42 3.14
CA LEU A 136 -5.30 -10.30 2.82
C LEU A 136 -5.89 -10.87 4.10
N CYS A 137 -7.13 -10.49 4.41
CA CYS A 137 -7.84 -10.94 5.60
C CYS A 137 -8.81 -12.07 5.25
N LEU A 138 -8.66 -13.23 5.89
CA LEU A 138 -9.63 -14.32 5.88
C LEU A 138 -10.39 -14.29 7.20
N LEU A 139 -11.70 -14.04 7.15
CA LEU A 139 -12.51 -13.89 8.37
C LEU A 139 -13.29 -15.15 8.71
N ASP A 140 -13.66 -15.25 9.98
CA ASP A 140 -14.52 -16.30 10.50
C ASP A 140 -15.85 -16.39 9.74
N GLY A 141 -16.47 -17.57 9.76
CA GLY A 141 -17.63 -17.91 8.97
C GLY A 141 -17.76 -19.42 8.79
N ASP A 142 -18.08 -19.83 7.55
CA ASP A 142 -18.26 -21.22 7.18
C ASP A 142 -16.99 -21.76 6.51
N THR A 143 -16.00 -22.05 7.34
CA THR A 143 -14.67 -22.47 6.88
C THR A 143 -14.68 -23.80 6.14
N GLU A 144 -15.59 -24.72 6.46
CA GLU A 144 -15.74 -26.00 5.76
C GLU A 144 -16.18 -25.79 4.31
N ASN A 145 -17.24 -25.00 4.10
CA ASN A 145 -17.68 -24.64 2.76
C ASN A 145 -16.63 -23.80 2.02
N PHE A 146 -15.89 -22.95 2.72
CA PHE A 146 -14.77 -22.21 2.14
C PHE A 146 -13.64 -23.12 1.68
N VAL A 147 -13.26 -24.15 2.43
CA VAL A 147 -12.28 -25.16 1.99
C VAL A 147 -12.79 -25.90 0.77
N GLY A 148 -14.08 -26.25 0.74
CA GLY A 148 -14.74 -26.81 -0.46
C GLY A 148 -14.62 -25.90 -1.70
N MET A 149 -14.68 -24.58 -1.51
CA MET A 149 -14.41 -23.60 -2.58
C MET A 149 -12.92 -23.44 -2.89
N ALA A 150 -12.05 -23.50 -1.89
CA ALA A 150 -10.61 -23.44 -2.08
C ALA A 150 -10.03 -24.71 -2.73
N ALA A 151 -10.79 -25.82 -2.74
CA ALA A 151 -10.50 -26.99 -3.57
C ALA A 151 -10.55 -26.67 -5.07
N TYR A 152 -11.21 -25.57 -5.49
CA TYR A 152 -11.01 -25.01 -6.81
C TYR A 152 -9.60 -24.38 -6.91
N PRO A 153 -8.77 -24.80 -7.87
CA PRO A 153 -7.35 -24.44 -7.91
C PRO A 153 -7.09 -22.93 -8.03
N VAL A 154 -8.06 -22.16 -8.53
CA VAL A 154 -7.92 -20.72 -8.77
C VAL A 154 -7.83 -19.93 -7.46
N LEU A 155 -8.76 -20.13 -6.51
CA LEU A 155 -8.76 -19.38 -5.24
C LEU A 155 -7.51 -19.67 -4.43
N LYS A 156 -7.20 -20.96 -4.29
CA LYS A 156 -6.01 -21.44 -3.58
C LYS A 156 -4.74 -20.84 -4.19
N SER A 157 -4.60 -20.88 -5.51
CA SER A 157 -3.41 -20.34 -6.18
C SER A 157 -3.30 -18.84 -5.97
N ALA A 158 -4.41 -18.10 -6.04
CA ALA A 158 -4.41 -16.65 -5.79
C ALA A 158 -3.91 -16.31 -4.38
N ILE A 159 -4.44 -17.00 -3.35
CA ILE A 159 -4.04 -16.80 -1.94
C ILE A 159 -2.55 -17.15 -1.73
N LEU A 160 -2.10 -18.29 -2.27
CA LEU A 160 -0.70 -18.72 -2.15
C LEU A 160 0.25 -17.79 -2.93
N ASN A 161 -0.17 -17.26 -4.06
CA ASN A 161 0.62 -16.31 -4.84
C ASN A 161 0.74 -14.97 -4.13
N ALA A 162 -0.34 -14.48 -3.52
CA ALA A 162 -0.29 -13.28 -2.66
C ALA A 162 0.75 -13.47 -1.54
N TYR A 163 0.66 -14.58 -0.80
CA TYR A 163 1.62 -14.92 0.25
C TYR A 163 3.08 -14.94 -0.26
N LYS A 164 3.35 -15.60 -1.39
CA LYS A 164 4.69 -15.67 -1.99
C LYS A 164 5.23 -14.30 -2.42
N LYS A 165 4.36 -13.33 -2.74
CA LYS A 165 4.72 -11.94 -3.08
C LYS A 165 4.94 -11.07 -1.84
N GLY A 166 4.77 -11.61 -0.63
CA GLY A 166 4.97 -10.89 0.62
C GLY A 166 3.73 -10.21 1.19
N THR A 167 2.53 -10.57 0.71
CA THR A 167 1.27 -10.15 1.34
C THR A 167 1.22 -10.62 2.78
N LEU A 168 0.82 -9.72 3.69
CA LEU A 168 0.48 -10.11 5.05
C LEU A 168 -0.86 -10.84 5.04
N LEU A 169 -0.84 -12.13 5.33
CA LEU A 169 -2.04 -12.93 5.53
C LEU A 169 -2.53 -12.77 6.96
N VAL A 170 -3.80 -12.42 7.13
CA VAL A 170 -4.45 -12.30 8.43
C VAL A 170 -5.61 -13.29 8.44
N MET A 171 -5.63 -14.20 9.41
CA MET A 171 -6.73 -15.14 9.60
C MET A 171 -7.38 -14.85 10.94
N ASN A 172 -8.71 -14.84 10.98
CA ASN A 172 -9.45 -14.52 12.19
C ASN A 172 -10.48 -15.61 12.56
N GLY A 173 -10.60 -15.89 13.86
CA GLY A 173 -11.55 -16.88 14.39
C GLY A 173 -11.31 -18.26 13.79
N LYS A 174 -12.37 -18.95 13.35
CA LYS A 174 -12.24 -20.29 12.74
C LYS A 174 -11.40 -20.28 11.46
N ALA A 175 -11.23 -19.15 10.77
CA ALA A 175 -10.37 -19.09 9.59
C ALA A 175 -8.90 -19.40 9.90
N CYS A 176 -8.47 -19.31 11.17
CA CYS A 176 -7.14 -19.74 11.61
C CYS A 176 -6.88 -21.24 11.34
N LEU A 177 -7.93 -22.07 11.33
CA LEU A 177 -7.84 -23.50 11.00
C LEU A 177 -7.34 -23.73 9.57
N LEU A 178 -7.56 -22.78 8.65
CA LEU A 178 -7.05 -22.85 7.28
C LEU A 178 -5.52 -22.84 7.23
N SER A 179 -4.85 -22.32 8.27
CA SER A 179 -3.38 -22.30 8.29
C SER A 179 -2.75 -23.67 8.52
N ASP A 180 -3.51 -24.61 9.08
CA ASP A 180 -3.08 -25.99 9.34
C ASP A 180 -3.66 -26.97 8.30
N ASP A 181 -4.51 -26.47 7.41
CA ASP A 181 -5.09 -27.26 6.33
C ASP A 181 -4.01 -27.64 5.30
N PRO A 182 -3.94 -28.92 4.87
CA PRO A 182 -2.92 -29.38 3.93
C PRO A 182 -2.97 -28.71 2.56
N TYR A 183 -4.11 -28.10 2.19
CA TYR A 183 -4.22 -27.31 0.97
C TYR A 183 -3.51 -25.97 1.06
N PHE A 184 -3.25 -25.47 2.27
CA PHE A 184 -2.71 -24.15 2.57
C PHE A 184 -1.44 -24.24 3.41
N THR A 185 -0.33 -24.61 2.77
CA THR A 185 0.97 -24.64 3.45
C THR A 185 1.58 -23.24 3.50
N PHE A 186 1.53 -22.63 4.68
CA PHE A 186 2.23 -21.38 4.96
C PHE A 186 3.47 -21.62 5.83
N GLY A 187 4.43 -20.70 5.75
CA GLY A 187 5.63 -20.73 6.59
C GLY A 187 5.34 -20.31 8.02
N GLU A 188 6.30 -19.60 8.62
CA GLU A 188 6.18 -19.22 10.02
C GLU A 188 4.98 -18.28 10.29
N LYS A 189 4.36 -18.46 11.45
CA LYS A 189 3.13 -17.76 11.85
C LYS A 189 3.34 -16.94 13.13
N THR A 190 2.62 -15.83 13.25
CA THR A 190 2.48 -15.06 14.50
C THR A 190 1.05 -15.23 15.00
N ILE A 191 0.86 -15.55 16.28
CA ILE A 191 -0.46 -15.69 16.89
C ILE A 191 -0.72 -14.47 17.78
N LEU A 192 -1.85 -13.82 17.58
CA LEU A 192 -2.42 -12.81 18.46
C LEU A 192 -3.69 -13.39 19.09
N GLY A 193 -3.50 -14.07 20.21
CA GLY A 193 -4.52 -14.68 21.07
C GLY A 193 -3.97 -14.70 22.48
N LYS A 194 -4.80 -14.29 23.46
CA LYS A 194 -4.48 -13.97 24.87
C LYS A 194 -3.04 -14.18 25.37
N ILE A 195 -2.40 -13.09 25.80
CA ILE A 195 -1.63 -13.13 27.05
C ILE A 195 -2.69 -13.23 28.14
N ASP A 196 -2.64 -14.29 28.94
CA ASP A 196 -3.48 -14.48 30.13
C ASP A 196 -3.49 -13.25 31.06
#